data_AF-A0A919KE07-F1
#
_entry.id   AF-A0A919KE07-F1
#
_cell.length_a   1.000
_cell.length_b   1.000
_cell.length_c   1.000
_cell.angle_alpha   90.00
_cell.angle_beta   90.00
_cell.angle_gamma   90.00
#
_symmetry.space_group_name_H-M   'P 1'
#
loop_
_entity.id
_entity.type
_entity.pdbx_description
1 polymer ?
#
loop_
_entity_poly.entity_id
_entity_poly.type
_entity_poly.pdbx_seq_one_letter_code
_entity_poly.pdbx_strand_id
1 'polypeptide(L)'
;MDWTGERNATSNRPLLSHGYRHHSAAGIAFRIRTGRDPVGQVRADCGMQHCVAPDHVEDAPGRRRNREQLRYISGGRALQERCRNDHDQAEHGRVAADGRAYCNACKRARDARSQARRDAA
;
A
#
# COMPACT_ATOMS: atom_id res chain seq x y z
N MET A 1 -7.35 15.90 -9.38
CA MET A 1 -8.34 15.25 -10.25
C MET A 1 -9.11 14.28 -9.38
N ASP A 2 -10.42 14.51 -9.22
CA ASP A 2 -11.29 13.76 -8.32
C ASP A 2 -12.18 12.77 -9.08
N TRP A 3 -12.46 11.61 -8.47
CA TRP A 3 -13.30 10.57 -9.07
C TRP A 3 -14.79 10.84 -8.82
N THR A 4 -15.56 11.01 -9.91
CA THR A 4 -17.00 11.31 -9.90
C THR A 4 -17.88 10.10 -10.27
N GLY A 5 -17.29 8.94 -10.60
CA GLY A 5 -18.02 7.74 -11.00
C GLY A 5 -18.42 6.81 -9.84
N GLU A 6 -18.81 5.58 -10.19
CA GLU A 6 -19.26 4.54 -9.24
C GLU A 6 -18.21 4.24 -8.15
N ARG A 7 -18.69 3.95 -6.94
CA ARG A 7 -17.86 3.59 -5.79
C ARG A 7 -18.40 2.33 -5.14
N ASN A 8 -17.50 1.53 -4.60
CA ASN A 8 -17.87 0.37 -3.81
C ASN A 8 -18.63 0.82 -2.54
N ALA A 9 -19.85 0.30 -2.31
CA ALA A 9 -20.71 0.73 -1.21
C ALA A 9 -20.07 0.56 0.18
N THR A 10 -19.26 -0.47 0.39
CA THR A 10 -18.66 -0.78 1.70
C THR A 10 -17.32 -0.08 1.90
N SER A 11 -16.45 -0.08 0.88
CA SER A 11 -15.07 0.41 0.99
C SER A 11 -14.85 1.80 0.40
N ASN A 12 -15.88 2.39 -0.21
CA ASN A 12 -15.88 3.70 -0.88
C ASN A 12 -14.81 3.87 -1.99
N ARG A 13 -14.25 2.76 -2.47
CA ARG A 13 -13.21 2.74 -3.50
C ARG A 13 -13.81 3.00 -4.88
N PRO A 14 -13.16 3.80 -5.74
CA PRO A 14 -13.53 3.96 -7.13
C PRO A 14 -13.61 2.63 -7.89
N LEU A 15 -14.75 2.39 -8.54
CA LEU A 15 -15.03 1.20 -9.34
C LEU A 15 -15.41 1.59 -10.76
N LEU A 16 -15.08 0.72 -11.71
CA LEU A 16 -15.60 0.78 -13.06
C LEU A 16 -16.28 -0.54 -13.40
N SER A 17 -17.52 -0.47 -13.88
CA SER A 17 -18.31 -1.63 -14.27
C SER A 17 -18.28 -1.78 -15.79
N HIS A 18 -17.78 -2.91 -16.28
CA HIS A 18 -17.72 -3.23 -17.70
C HIS A 18 -18.02 -4.71 -17.94
N GLY A 19 -18.90 -5.03 -18.88
CA GLY A 19 -19.26 -6.41 -19.19
C GLY A 19 -19.76 -7.22 -17.97
N TYR A 20 -20.62 -6.61 -17.14
CA TYR A 20 -21.14 -7.18 -15.89
C TYR A 20 -20.06 -7.54 -14.84
N ARG A 21 -18.84 -7.02 -14.98
CA ARG A 21 -17.75 -7.19 -14.01
C ARG A 21 -17.33 -5.85 -13.44
N HIS A 22 -17.06 -5.84 -12.13
CA HIS A 22 -16.47 -4.69 -11.46
C HIS A 22 -14.95 -4.76 -11.52
N HIS A 23 -14.35 -3.65 -11.94
CA HIS A 23 -12.90 -3.46 -12.02
C HIS A 23 -12.46 -2.33 -11.09
N SER A 24 -11.26 -2.45 -10.54
CA SER A 24 -10.65 -1.36 -9.78
C SER A 24 -10.22 -0.24 -10.74
N ALA A 25 -10.73 0.98 -10.55
CA ALA A 25 -10.34 2.13 -11.37
C ALA A 25 -8.82 2.41 -11.27
N ALA A 26 -8.23 2.28 -10.07
CA ALA A 26 -6.78 2.40 -9.89
C ALA A 26 -6.00 1.31 -10.64
N GLY A 27 -6.51 0.08 -10.66
CA GLY A 27 -5.91 -1.01 -11.44
C GLY A 27 -5.96 -0.78 -12.94
N ILE A 28 -7.06 -0.20 -13.45
CA ILE A 28 -7.18 0.19 -14.85
C ILE A 28 -6.21 1.34 -15.17
N ALA A 29 -6.21 2.41 -14.37
CA ALA A 29 -5.32 3.55 -14.57
C ALA A 29 -3.84 3.13 -14.63
N PHE A 30 -3.46 2.20 -13.76
CA PHE A 30 -2.14 1.60 -13.76
C PHE A 30 -1.81 0.85 -15.07
N ARG A 31 -2.74 0.02 -15.56
CA ARG A 31 -2.55 -0.69 -16.84
C ARG A 31 -2.41 0.27 -18.01
N ILE A 32 -3.23 1.33 -18.04
CA ILE A 32 -3.17 2.36 -19.08
C ILE A 32 -1.78 2.98 -19.14
N ARG A 33 -1.20 3.34 -17.98
CA ARG A 33 0.16 3.93 -17.93
C ARG A 33 1.26 2.94 -18.26
N THR A 34 1.18 1.72 -17.73
CA THR A 34 2.34 0.79 -17.70
C THR A 34 2.30 -0.32 -18.73
N GLY A 35 1.15 -0.57 -19.36
CA GLY A 35 0.96 -1.69 -20.29
C GLY A 35 1.00 -3.08 -19.63
N ARG A 36 1.11 -3.17 -18.30
CA ARG A 36 1.21 -4.44 -17.56
C ARG A 36 0.09 -4.61 -16.54
N ASP A 37 -0.17 -5.86 -16.19
CA ASP A 37 -1.03 -6.17 -15.06
C ASP A 37 -0.39 -5.80 -13.71
N PRO A 38 -1.20 -5.32 -12.75
CA PRO A 38 -0.70 -4.97 -11.43
C PRO A 38 -0.38 -6.20 -10.60
N VAL A 39 0.73 -6.13 -9.84
CA VAL A 39 1.05 -7.14 -8.84
C VAL A 39 0.50 -6.70 -7.48
N GLY A 40 -0.49 -7.45 -6.99
CA GLY A 40 -1.20 -7.13 -5.76
C GLY A 40 -2.07 -5.88 -5.88
N GLN A 41 -2.36 -5.23 -4.75
CA GLN A 41 -3.28 -4.10 -4.73
C GLN A 41 -2.62 -2.83 -5.26
N VAL A 42 -3.26 -2.14 -6.22
CA VAL A 42 -2.92 -0.79 -6.66
C VAL A 42 -3.51 0.26 -5.73
N ARG A 43 -2.73 1.28 -5.38
CA ARG A 43 -3.16 2.40 -4.53
C ARG A 43 -2.49 3.69 -4.99
N ALA A 44 -3.11 4.82 -4.66
CA ALA A 44 -2.49 6.13 -4.81
C ALA A 44 -1.25 6.25 -3.90
N ASP A 45 -0.19 6.84 -4.43
CA ASP A 45 1.05 7.17 -3.72
C ASP A 45 1.25 8.68 -3.52
N CYS A 46 0.43 9.52 -4.19
CA CYS A 46 0.45 10.99 -4.09
C CYS A 46 -0.13 11.58 -2.78
N GLY A 47 -0.46 10.75 -1.79
CA GLY A 47 -1.09 11.18 -0.54
C GLY A 47 -2.60 11.49 -0.62
N MET A 48 -3.15 11.71 -1.81
CA MET A 48 -4.59 11.89 -2.02
C MET A 48 -5.33 10.54 -1.97
N GLN A 49 -6.25 10.41 -1.02
CA GLN A 49 -7.07 9.21 -0.88
C GLN A 49 -7.88 8.97 -2.17
N HIS A 50 -7.85 7.73 -2.67
CA HIS A 50 -8.61 7.31 -3.85
C HIS A 50 -8.27 8.04 -5.16
N CYS A 51 -7.11 8.70 -5.25
CA CYS A 51 -6.62 9.22 -6.53
C CYS A 51 -6.44 8.07 -7.54
N VAL A 52 -6.92 8.29 -8.77
CA VAL A 52 -6.83 7.34 -9.89
C VAL A 52 -6.06 7.90 -11.08
N ALA A 53 -5.39 9.05 -10.92
CA ALA A 53 -4.52 9.58 -11.96
C ALA A 53 -3.45 8.53 -12.29
N PRO A 54 -3.25 8.17 -13.58
CA PRO A 54 -2.35 7.09 -13.95
C PRO A 54 -0.94 7.23 -13.36
N ASP A 55 -0.39 8.44 -13.32
CA ASP A 55 0.95 8.72 -12.77
C ASP A 55 1.02 8.65 -11.24
N HIS A 56 -0.11 8.69 -10.54
CA HIS A 56 -0.16 8.73 -9.09
C HIS A 56 -0.47 7.37 -8.45
N VAL A 57 -0.77 6.35 -9.25
CA VAL A 57 -1.09 5.01 -8.76
C VAL A 57 0.09 4.08 -8.90
N GLU A 58 0.34 3.24 -7.88
CA GLU A 58 1.33 2.17 -7.97
C GLU A 58 0.83 0.87 -7.37
N ASP A 59 1.33 -0.23 -7.92
CA ASP A 59 1.10 -1.58 -7.40
C ASP A 59 1.97 -1.86 -6.15
N ALA A 60 1.87 -3.06 -5.57
CA ALA A 60 2.55 -3.34 -4.31
C ALA A 60 4.09 -3.28 -4.42
N PRO A 61 4.75 -3.85 -5.45
CA PRO A 61 6.18 -3.68 -5.67
C PRO A 61 6.60 -2.23 -5.92
N GLY A 62 5.90 -1.49 -6.79
CA GLY A 62 6.21 -0.10 -7.11
C GLY A 62 6.19 0.79 -5.87
N ARG A 63 5.12 0.69 -5.05
CA ARG A 63 5.04 1.42 -3.78
C ARG A 63 6.14 1.04 -2.79
N ARG A 64 6.58 -0.23 -2.77
CA ARG A 64 7.67 -0.65 -1.88
C ARG A 64 8.98 0.04 -2.28
N ARG A 65 9.28 0.03 -3.59
CA ARG A 65 10.45 0.71 -4.17
C ARG A 65 10.41 2.22 -3.90
N ASN A 66 9.28 2.89 -4.18
CA ASN A 66 9.17 4.34 -4.00
C ASN A 66 9.41 4.77 -2.54
N ARG A 67 8.88 4.02 -1.58
CA ARG A 67 9.07 4.32 -0.15
C ARG A 67 10.50 4.06 0.31
N GLU A 68 11.13 3.02 -0.20
CA GLU A 68 12.55 2.76 0.03
C GLU A 68 13.41 3.89 -0.54
N GLN A 69 13.14 4.34 -1.75
CA GLN A 69 13.81 5.48 -2.36
C GLN A 69 13.60 6.78 -1.55
N LEU A 70 12.36 7.07 -1.16
CA LEU A 70 12.02 8.21 -0.31
C LEU A 70 12.81 8.18 1.00
N ARG A 71 12.93 7.00 1.62
CA ARG A 71 13.71 6.83 2.84
C ARG A 71 15.17 7.24 2.64
N TYR A 72 15.82 6.82 1.55
CA TYR A 72 17.21 7.20 1.28
C TYR A 72 17.36 8.71 1.01
N ILE A 73 16.46 9.29 0.21
CA ILE A 73 16.48 10.73 -0.10
C ILE A 73 16.27 11.57 1.17
N SER A 74 15.40 11.13 2.08
CA SER A 74 15.13 11.80 3.36
C SER A 74 16.21 11.56 4.43
N GLY A 75 17.42 11.11 4.05
CA GLY A 75 18.54 10.87 4.97
C GLY A 75 18.41 9.60 5.81
N GLY A 76 17.43 8.75 5.52
CA GLY A 76 17.29 7.45 6.15
C GLY A 76 18.35 6.46 5.67
N ARG A 77 18.72 5.53 6.55
CA ARG A 77 19.66 4.45 6.25
C ARG A 77 18.92 3.20 5.76
N ALA A 78 19.66 2.28 5.16
CA ALA A 78 19.19 0.95 4.83
C ALA A 78 18.51 0.27 6.03
N LEU A 79 17.57 -0.64 5.75
CA LEU A 79 17.01 -1.49 6.79
C LEU A 79 18.14 -2.30 7.44
N GLN A 80 18.13 -2.37 8.77
CA GLN A 80 19.00 -3.29 9.48
C GLN A 80 18.66 -4.72 9.05
N GLU A 81 19.61 -5.66 9.08
CA GLU A 81 19.34 -7.05 8.73
C GLU A 81 18.32 -7.70 9.68
N ARG A 82 18.37 -7.33 10.96
CA ARG A 82 17.46 -7.82 12.00
C ARG A 82 16.86 -6.68 12.82
N CYS A 83 15.63 -6.89 13.30
CA CYS A 83 15.02 -5.95 14.25
C CYS A 83 15.38 -6.26 15.71
N ARG A 84 14.96 -5.40 16.63
CA ARG A 84 15.17 -5.58 18.08
C ARG A 84 14.61 -6.89 18.65
N ASN A 85 13.61 -7.48 18.01
CA ASN A 85 13.03 -8.78 18.39
C ASN A 85 13.54 -9.93 17.52
N ASP A 86 14.72 -9.77 16.92
CA ASP A 86 15.43 -10.78 16.12
C ASP A 86 14.72 -11.28 14.84
N HIS A 87 13.66 -10.60 14.39
CA HIS A 87 13.05 -10.92 13.10
C HIS A 87 13.91 -10.44 11.92
N ASP A 88 14.07 -11.32 10.92
CA ASP A 88 14.69 -11.03 9.63
C ASP A 88 13.95 -9.87 8.92
N GLN A 89 14.69 -8.80 8.63
CA GLN A 89 14.14 -7.63 7.95
C GLN A 89 14.12 -7.77 6.42
N ALA A 90 14.85 -8.71 5.82
CA ALA A 90 14.66 -9.03 4.41
C ALA A 90 13.23 -9.55 4.18
N GLU A 91 12.72 -10.36 5.11
CA GLU A 91 11.36 -10.88 5.05
C GLU A 91 10.31 -9.90 5.60
N HIS A 92 10.57 -9.31 6.77
CA HIS A 92 9.56 -8.56 7.53
C HIS A 92 9.74 -7.04 7.55
N GLY A 93 10.89 -6.55 7.11
CA GLY A 93 11.20 -5.12 7.08
C GLY A 93 10.32 -4.40 6.06
N ARG A 94 9.70 -3.31 6.49
CA ARG A 94 8.84 -2.49 5.63
C ARG A 94 9.14 -1.01 5.85
N VAL A 95 8.86 -0.21 4.84
CA VAL A 95 8.93 1.25 4.92
C VAL A 95 7.51 1.81 4.78
N ALA A 96 7.13 2.67 5.71
CA ALA A 96 5.85 3.38 5.70
C ALA A 96 5.85 4.49 4.63
N ALA A 97 4.68 5.08 4.38
CA ALA A 97 4.54 6.14 3.37
C ALA A 97 5.34 7.41 3.72
N ASP A 98 5.66 7.61 5.00
CA ASP A 98 6.47 8.72 5.51
C ASP A 98 7.97 8.37 5.59
N GLY A 99 8.40 7.25 5.01
CA GLY A 99 9.79 6.81 5.03
C GLY A 99 10.26 6.12 6.31
N ARG A 100 9.40 5.99 7.35
CA ARG A 100 9.76 5.29 8.59
C ARG A 100 9.83 3.77 8.37
N ALA A 101 10.94 3.18 8.79
CA ALA A 101 11.12 1.72 8.81
C ALA A 101 10.38 1.10 10.00
N TYR A 102 9.78 -0.06 9.78
CA TYR A 102 9.19 -0.86 10.84
C TYR A 102 9.24 -2.36 10.49
N CYS A 103 9.22 -3.20 11.53
CA CYS A 103 9.11 -4.64 11.38
C CYS A 103 7.63 -5.05 11.34
N ASN A 104 7.20 -5.67 10.23
CA ASN A 104 5.81 -6.10 10.05
C ASN A 104 5.42 -7.25 10.99
N ALA A 105 6.34 -8.15 11.34
CA ALA A 105 6.08 -9.21 12.32
C ALA A 105 5.76 -8.62 13.70
N CYS A 106 6.57 -7.66 14.19
CA CYS A 106 6.32 -6.96 15.44
C CYS A 106 4.97 -6.21 15.43
N LYS A 107 4.67 -5.54 14.31
CA LYS A 107 3.38 -4.85 14.13
C LYS A 107 2.22 -5.83 14.24
N ARG A 108 2.25 -6.95 13.50
CA ARG A 108 1.19 -7.97 13.53
C ARG A 108 1.00 -8.58 14.92
N ALA A 109 2.09 -8.88 15.63
CA ALA A 109 2.03 -9.40 17.00
C ALA A 109 1.41 -8.40 17.98
N ARG A 110 1.70 -7.10 17.84
CA ARG A 110 1.04 -6.05 18.63
C ARG A 110 -0.46 -5.95 18.29
N ASP A 111 -0.79 -5.90 17.00
CA ASP A 111 -2.18 -5.76 16.54
C ASP A 111 -3.03 -6.97 17.01
N ALA A 112 -2.49 -8.19 16.96
CA ALA A 112 -3.15 -9.40 17.48
C ALA A 112 -3.44 -9.33 18.99
N ARG A 113 -2.48 -8.85 19.79
CA ARG A 113 -2.68 -8.65 21.24
C ARG A 113 -3.74 -7.59 21.53
N SER A 114 -3.76 -6.51 20.74
CA SER A 114 -4.79 -5.47 20.87
C SER A 114 -6.18 -6.00 20.51
N GLN A 115 -6.30 -6.85 19.49
CA GLN A 115 -7.58 -7.47 19.12
C GLN A 115 -8.08 -8.40 20.22
N ALA A 116 -7.24 -9.30 20.72
CA ALA A 116 -7.61 -10.23 21.80
C ALA A 116 -8.11 -9.50 23.07
N ARG A 117 -7.53 -8.33 23.39
CA ARG A 117 -8.02 -7.48 24.51
C ARG A 117 -9.39 -6.87 24.27
N ARG A 118 -9.73 -6.54 23.01
CA ARG A 118 -11.05 -6.02 22.66
C ARG A 118 -12.11 -7.11 22.68
N ASP A 119 -11.74 -8.30 22.23
CA ASP A 119 -12.66 -9.45 22.19
C ASP A 119 -12.99 -10.00 23.59
N ALA A 120 -12.14 -9.69 24.58
CA ALA A 120 -12.33 -10.07 25.99
C ALA A 120 -13.06 -9.01 26.83
N ALA A 121 -13.41 -7.85 26.26
CA ALA A 121 -14.09 -6.74 26.92
C ALA A 121 -15.56 -6.68 26.50
#